data_AF-A0A966U4C0-F1
#
_entry.id   AF-A0A966U4C0-F1
#
_cell.length_a   1.000
_cell.length_b   1.000
_cell.length_c   1.000
_cell.angle_alpha   90.00
_cell.angle_beta   90.00
_cell.angle_gamma   90.00
#
_symmetry.space_group_name_H-M   'P 1'
#
loop_
_entity.id
_entity.type
_entity.pdbx_description
1 polymer ?
#
loop_
_entity_poly.entity_id
_entity_poly.type
_entity_poly.pdbx_seq_one_letter_code
_entity_poly.pdbx_strand_id
1 'polypeptide(L)'
;MVLLTTLAFFVGVLGVATARADISGGASTPTSTRMRFVTTGDAHTCVILDDYSVRCFGLGSEGRLGSGATANIGDAALRSVASSAAIGLGLRRTARAIAAGSAHTCALLDDETVKCWGYNADGQLGLGGMDSRGDAAGEMGDSLAAIDLGVGRTVQQIAVGGFHSCALLDNNAVKCWG
;
A
#
# COMPACT_ATOMS: atom_id res chain seq x y z
N MET A 1 -29.77 -27.10 4.12
CA MET A 1 -29.27 -27.10 2.73
C MET A 1 -28.76 -25.69 2.47
N VAL A 2 -27.50 -25.44 2.85
CA VAL A 2 -26.35 -25.04 1.98
C VAL A 2 -26.48 -23.58 1.52
N LEU A 3 -25.56 -22.63 1.76
CA LEU A 3 -24.34 -22.53 2.56
C LEU A 3 -23.97 -21.03 2.55
N LEU A 4 -23.64 -20.43 3.70
CA LEU A 4 -22.93 -19.15 3.77
C LEU A 4 -21.43 -19.40 3.48
N THR A 5 -20.86 -18.66 2.53
CA THR A 5 -19.40 -18.45 2.37
C THR A 5 -19.24 -17.03 1.84
N THR A 6 -18.61 -16.06 2.50
CA THR A 6 -17.28 -16.09 3.11
C THR A 6 -17.20 -15.04 4.23
N LEU A 7 -17.16 -15.49 5.49
CA LEU A 7 -16.58 -14.73 6.60
C LEU A 7 -15.17 -15.31 6.77
N ALA A 8 -14.12 -14.54 6.48
CA ALA A 8 -12.75 -14.95 6.77
C ALA A 8 -12.51 -14.85 8.28
N PHE A 9 -12.85 -15.92 9.01
CA PHE A 9 -12.34 -16.15 10.36
C PHE A 9 -10.85 -16.51 10.27
N PHE A 10 -10.01 -15.73 10.92
CA PHE A 10 -8.65 -16.13 11.27
C PHE A 10 -8.72 -17.35 12.21
N VAL A 11 -8.64 -18.55 11.64
CA VAL A 11 -8.27 -19.73 12.40
C VAL A 11 -6.76 -19.62 12.64
N GLY A 12 -6.38 -19.38 13.89
CA GLY A 12 -5.00 -19.42 14.33
C GLY A 12 -4.39 -20.77 13.97
N VAL A 13 -3.35 -20.74 13.13
CA VAL A 13 -2.52 -21.91 12.89
C VAL A 13 -1.55 -22.03 14.06
N LEU A 14 -1.96 -22.78 15.08
CA LEU A 14 -1.05 -23.38 16.05
C LEU A 14 -0.21 -24.43 15.30
N GLY A 15 1.00 -24.05 14.87
CA GLY A 15 2.01 -25.02 14.43
C GLY A 15 2.72 -24.79 13.10
N VAL A 16 2.58 -23.63 12.44
CA VAL A 16 3.49 -23.30 11.33
C VAL A 16 4.71 -22.61 11.91
N ALA A 17 5.83 -23.34 11.91
CA ALA A 17 7.16 -22.77 12.06
C ALA A 17 7.25 -21.54 11.16
N THR A 18 7.60 -20.39 11.75
CA THR A 18 7.65 -19.06 11.13
C THR A 18 8.00 -19.14 9.64
N ALA A 19 7.01 -18.98 8.75
CA ALA A 19 7.28 -18.73 7.35
C ALA A 19 7.94 -17.33 7.29
N ARG A 20 9.28 -17.31 7.20
CA ARG A 20 10.06 -16.08 7.12
C ARG A 20 10.17 -15.68 5.67
N ALA A 21 9.37 -14.71 5.23
CA ALA A 21 9.72 -13.91 4.07
C ALA A 21 10.68 -12.81 4.58
N ASP A 22 11.97 -13.13 4.61
CA ASP A 22 13.00 -12.16 4.95
C ASP A 22 13.27 -11.28 3.73
N ILE A 23 13.14 -9.96 3.88
CA ILE A 23 13.50 -9.01 2.83
C ILE A 23 15.01 -8.98 2.59
N SER A 24 15.83 -9.59 3.46
CA SER A 24 17.31 -9.56 3.43
C SER A 24 17.98 -10.28 2.27
N GLY A 25 17.25 -11.00 1.41
CA GLY A 25 17.86 -11.81 0.35
C GLY A 25 18.79 -12.91 0.88
N GLY A 26 18.63 -13.35 2.13
CA GLY A 26 19.40 -14.45 2.72
C GLY A 26 20.61 -14.05 3.57
N ALA A 27 20.78 -12.77 3.92
CA ALA A 27 21.83 -12.34 4.83
C ALA A 27 21.38 -12.47 6.31
N SER A 28 21.95 -13.43 7.03
CA SER A 28 21.70 -13.62 8.46
C SER A 28 22.38 -12.55 9.30
N THR A 29 21.70 -11.42 9.55
CA THR A 29 22.05 -10.46 10.60
C THR A 29 20.80 -10.11 11.42
N PRO A 30 20.86 -10.09 12.76
CA PRO A 30 19.68 -10.01 13.63
C PRO A 30 19.19 -8.57 13.85
N THR A 31 19.02 -7.81 12.76
CA THR A 31 18.36 -6.48 12.72
C THR A 31 17.24 -6.41 11.68
N SER A 32 16.85 -7.55 11.10
CA SER A 32 15.90 -7.62 9.98
C SER A 32 14.47 -7.24 10.40
N THR A 33 14.06 -6.04 9.98
CA THR A 33 12.66 -5.60 9.92
C THR A 33 11.83 -6.68 9.23
N ARG A 34 10.82 -7.22 9.92
CA ARG A 34 10.06 -8.37 9.42
C ARG A 34 8.87 -7.93 8.59
N MET A 35 8.52 -8.73 7.59
CA MET A 35 7.26 -8.53 6.87
C MET A 35 6.08 -8.78 7.80
N ARG A 36 5.14 -7.82 7.86
CA ARG A 36 3.93 -7.91 8.66
C ARG A 36 2.69 -8.15 7.81
N PHE A 37 2.55 -7.39 6.73
CA PHE A 37 1.46 -7.53 5.77
C PHE A 37 2.00 -7.49 4.35
N VAL A 38 1.34 -8.21 3.45
CA VAL A 38 1.61 -8.19 2.01
C VAL A 38 0.30 -7.95 1.28
N THR A 39 0.36 -7.11 0.24
CA THR A 39 -0.72 -6.91 -0.72
C THR A 39 -0.15 -7.01 -2.13
N THR A 40 -0.93 -7.55 -3.05
CA THR A 40 -0.55 -7.73 -4.45
C THR A 40 -1.56 -6.98 -5.32
N GLY A 41 -1.06 -6.08 -6.15
CA GLY A 41 -1.78 -5.59 -7.32
C GLY A 41 -1.51 -6.51 -8.53
N ASP A 42 -1.86 -6.04 -9.73
CA ASP A 42 -1.68 -6.84 -10.95
C ASP A 42 -0.21 -7.02 -11.34
N ALA A 43 0.62 -5.98 -11.15
CA ALA A 43 2.01 -5.95 -11.59
C ALA A 43 3.00 -5.47 -10.52
N HIS A 44 2.53 -5.19 -9.30
CA HIS A 44 3.36 -4.79 -8.17
C HIS A 44 2.87 -5.41 -6.87
N THR A 45 3.77 -5.52 -5.92
CA THR A 45 3.50 -6.02 -4.57
C THR A 45 3.97 -4.98 -3.57
N CYS A 46 3.19 -4.73 -2.55
CA CYS A 46 3.54 -3.84 -1.46
C CYS A 46 3.50 -4.57 -0.13
N VAL A 47 4.42 -4.20 0.75
CA VAL A 47 4.56 -4.82 2.07
C VAL A 47 4.60 -3.75 3.14
N ILE A 48 3.91 -4.02 4.25
CA ILE A 48 4.09 -3.30 5.50
C ILE A 48 5.02 -4.14 6.36
N LEU A 49 6.08 -3.52 6.88
CA LEU A 49 7.03 -4.17 7.76
C LEU A 49 6.63 -3.98 9.24
N ASP A 50 7.33 -4.64 10.17
CA ASP A 50 7.03 -4.59 11.61
C ASP A 50 7.33 -3.23 12.26
N ASP A 51 8.21 -2.43 11.65
CA ASP A 51 8.42 -1.01 11.93
C ASP A 51 7.36 -0.09 11.28
N TYR A 52 6.31 -0.67 10.68
CA TYR A 52 5.22 0.00 9.98
C TYR A 52 5.63 0.78 8.72
N SER A 53 6.87 0.65 8.27
CA SER A 53 7.31 1.20 7.00
C SER A 53 6.73 0.39 5.83
N VAL A 54 6.57 1.06 4.68
CA VAL A 54 6.05 0.44 3.46
C VAL A 54 7.15 0.36 2.41
N ARG A 55 7.21 -0.78 1.73
CA ARG A 55 8.00 -0.95 0.51
C ARG A 55 7.12 -1.55 -0.59
N CYS A 56 7.32 -1.11 -1.83
CA CYS A 56 6.67 -1.70 -2.99
C CYS A 56 7.71 -2.14 -4.02
N PHE A 57 7.44 -3.24 -4.71
CA PHE A 57 8.32 -3.81 -5.73
C PHE A 57 7.52 -4.42 -6.88
N GLY A 58 8.19 -4.67 -8.01
CA GLY A 58 7.59 -5.04 -9.29
C GLY A 58 7.70 -3.91 -10.33
N LEU A 59 6.66 -3.74 -11.13
CA LEU A 59 6.58 -2.74 -12.19
C LEU A 59 6.53 -1.31 -11.60
N GLY A 60 7.41 -0.43 -12.06
CA GLY A 60 7.55 0.96 -11.59
C GLY A 60 6.76 2.00 -12.39
N SER A 61 6.33 1.67 -13.61
CA SER A 61 5.62 2.62 -14.48
C SER A 61 4.36 3.18 -13.81
N GLU A 62 4.03 4.43 -14.12
CA GLU A 62 2.94 5.20 -13.50
C GLU A 62 3.15 5.52 -12.02
N GLY A 63 4.33 5.28 -11.46
CA GLY A 63 4.63 5.64 -10.07
C GLY A 63 3.97 4.72 -9.04
N ARG A 64 3.42 3.57 -9.44
CA ARG A 64 2.66 2.64 -8.57
C ARG A 64 3.43 2.12 -7.35
N LEU A 65 4.77 2.20 -7.41
CA LEU A 65 5.66 1.84 -6.31
C LEU A 65 5.88 2.96 -5.30
N GLY A 66 5.47 4.20 -5.58
CA GLY A 66 5.59 5.34 -4.67
C GLY A 66 7.03 5.72 -4.35
N SER A 67 7.98 5.40 -5.23
CA SER A 67 9.40 5.67 -5.04
C SER A 67 9.82 7.08 -5.50
N GLY A 68 8.90 7.83 -6.11
CA GLY A 68 9.22 9.10 -6.78
C GLY A 68 10.00 8.88 -8.08
N ALA A 69 9.80 7.74 -8.72
CA ALA A 69 10.45 7.31 -9.96
C ALA A 69 9.63 6.20 -10.64
N THR A 70 9.92 5.94 -11.91
CA THR A 70 9.23 4.91 -12.72
C THR A 70 10.02 3.61 -12.89
N ALA A 71 11.20 3.50 -12.28
CA ALA A 71 12.03 2.31 -12.38
C ALA A 71 11.41 1.11 -11.64
N ASN A 72 11.53 -0.07 -12.23
CA ASN A 72 11.16 -1.32 -11.57
C ASN A 72 12.04 -1.56 -10.33
N ILE A 73 11.48 -2.24 -9.33
CA ILE A 73 12.19 -2.70 -8.14
C ILE A 73 12.06 -4.22 -8.07
N GLY A 74 13.16 -4.92 -7.81
CA GLY A 74 13.28 -6.37 -7.83
C GLY A 74 13.82 -6.93 -9.15
N ASP A 75 14.17 -6.07 -10.11
CA ASP A 75 14.65 -6.45 -11.46
C ASP A 75 16.19 -6.51 -11.57
N ALA A 76 16.92 -5.97 -10.60
CA ALA A 76 18.37 -5.87 -10.61
C ALA A 76 19.00 -5.93 -9.22
N ALA A 77 20.28 -6.32 -9.14
CA ALA A 77 21.00 -6.51 -7.88
C ALA A 77 21.03 -5.23 -7.01
N LEU A 78 21.21 -4.05 -7.60
CA LEU A 78 21.22 -2.77 -6.88
C LEU A 78 19.82 -2.20 -6.65
N ARG A 79 18.78 -2.80 -7.24
CA ARG A 79 17.36 -2.43 -7.05
C ARG A 79 16.59 -3.61 -6.49
N SER A 80 17.08 -4.19 -5.40
CA SER A 80 16.38 -5.27 -4.70
C SER A 80 15.33 -4.70 -3.72
N VAL A 81 14.39 -5.55 -3.28
CA VAL A 81 13.45 -5.20 -2.20
C VAL A 81 14.19 -4.90 -0.89
N ALA A 82 15.33 -5.56 -0.66
CA ALA A 82 16.18 -5.34 0.51
C ALA A 82 16.79 -3.94 0.53
N SER A 83 17.24 -3.46 -0.64
CA SER A 83 17.94 -2.19 -0.80
C SER A 83 17.02 -1.01 -1.13
N SER A 84 15.75 -1.25 -1.49
CA SER A 84 14.78 -0.19 -1.74
C SER A 84 14.47 0.59 -0.47
N ALA A 85 14.44 1.92 -0.56
CA ALA A 85 14.02 2.78 0.53
C ALA A 85 12.53 2.56 0.89
N ALA A 86 12.18 2.87 2.14
CA ALA A 86 10.78 2.96 2.53
C ALA A 86 10.09 4.12 1.79
N ILE A 87 8.83 3.92 1.43
CA ILE A 87 7.98 4.93 0.80
C ILE A 87 7.66 6.03 1.80
N GLY A 88 7.81 7.29 1.38
CA GLY A 88 7.40 8.44 2.17
C GLY A 88 5.88 8.57 2.23
N LEU A 89 5.29 8.38 3.41
CA LEU A 89 3.85 8.60 3.68
C LEU A 89 3.55 9.96 4.34
N GLY A 90 4.59 10.72 4.63
CA GLY A 90 4.56 11.99 5.33
C GLY A 90 5.39 11.92 6.61
N LEU A 91 5.77 13.08 7.15
CA LEU A 91 6.56 13.14 8.37
C LEU A 91 5.83 12.48 9.54
N ARG A 92 6.52 11.53 10.18
CA ARG A 92 6.01 10.77 11.34
C ARG A 92 4.71 9.99 11.03
N ARG A 93 4.51 9.58 9.78
CA ARG A 93 3.37 8.77 9.36
C ARG A 93 3.74 7.32 9.14
N THR A 94 2.84 6.43 9.52
CA THR A 94 2.99 4.97 9.33
C THR A 94 1.74 4.37 8.70
N ALA A 95 1.88 3.22 8.03
CA ALA A 95 0.73 2.53 7.42
C ALA A 95 0.12 1.50 8.38
N ARG A 96 -1.20 1.58 8.57
CA ARG A 96 -2.00 0.56 9.25
C ARG A 96 -2.49 -0.53 8.30
N ALA A 97 -2.83 -0.14 7.07
CA ALA A 97 -3.21 -1.07 6.01
C ALA A 97 -2.76 -0.52 4.65
N ILE A 98 -2.63 -1.43 3.68
CA ILE A 98 -2.26 -1.11 2.31
C ILE A 98 -3.03 -2.00 1.35
N ALA A 99 -3.47 -1.44 0.23
CA ALA A 99 -4.17 -2.15 -0.81
C ALA A 99 -3.65 -1.68 -2.18
N ALA A 100 -3.53 -2.60 -3.12
CA ALA A 100 -3.00 -2.35 -4.46
C ALA A 100 -4.01 -2.79 -5.53
N GLY A 101 -4.19 -1.94 -6.55
CA GLY A 101 -4.99 -2.20 -7.74
C GLY A 101 -4.13 -2.60 -8.94
N SER A 102 -4.61 -2.33 -10.15
CA SER A 102 -3.87 -2.67 -11.38
C SER A 102 -2.60 -1.83 -11.54
N ALA A 103 -2.68 -0.54 -11.21
CA ALA A 103 -1.58 0.40 -11.38
C ALA A 103 -1.52 1.51 -10.31
N HIS A 104 -2.28 1.39 -9.23
CA HIS A 104 -2.25 2.31 -8.10
C HIS A 104 -2.23 1.58 -6.76
N THR A 105 -1.86 2.30 -5.72
CA THR A 105 -1.74 1.79 -4.35
C THR A 105 -2.32 2.81 -3.39
N CYS A 106 -3.03 2.33 -2.38
CA CYS A 106 -3.58 3.17 -1.32
C CYS A 106 -3.13 2.66 0.05
N ALA A 107 -2.69 3.58 0.91
CA ALA A 107 -2.35 3.30 2.29
C ALA A 107 -3.34 3.99 3.24
N LEU A 108 -3.90 3.21 4.16
CA LEU A 108 -4.58 3.72 5.36
C LEU A 108 -3.52 3.98 6.42
N LEU A 109 -3.42 5.22 6.87
CA LEU A 109 -2.37 5.66 7.77
C LEU A 109 -2.79 5.62 9.25
N ASP A 110 -1.85 5.85 10.16
CA ASP A 110 -2.04 5.80 11.62
C ASP A 110 -2.97 6.87 12.24
N ASP A 111 -3.23 7.95 11.53
CA ASP A 111 -4.20 9.01 11.87
C ASP A 111 -5.55 8.80 11.16
N GLU A 112 -5.75 7.62 10.59
CA GLU A 112 -7.02 7.22 9.96
C GLU A 112 -7.36 7.98 8.66
N THR A 113 -6.38 8.66 8.06
CA THR A 113 -6.45 9.22 6.70
C THR A 113 -5.93 8.22 5.65
N VAL A 114 -6.26 8.47 4.38
CA VAL A 114 -5.81 7.65 3.26
C VAL A 114 -4.99 8.49 2.29
N LYS A 115 -3.87 7.93 1.83
CA LYS A 115 -3.11 8.45 0.67
C LYS A 115 -3.08 7.38 -0.41
N CYS A 116 -3.29 7.78 -1.66
CA CYS A 116 -3.15 6.92 -2.82
C CYS A 116 -2.12 7.49 -3.80
N TRP A 117 -1.37 6.62 -4.46
CA TRP A 117 -0.38 6.96 -5.48
C TRP A 117 -0.40 5.94 -6.62
N GLY A 118 0.23 6.27 -7.75
CA GLY A 118 0.26 5.48 -8.96
C GLY A 118 -0.51 6.13 -10.12
N TYR A 119 -0.98 5.30 -11.03
CA TYR A 119 -1.79 5.70 -12.19
C TYR A 119 -3.09 6.38 -11.75
N ASN A 120 -3.48 7.46 -12.42
CA ASN A 120 -4.64 8.27 -12.01
C ASN A 120 -5.57 8.72 -13.16
N ALA A 121 -5.51 8.14 -14.35
CA ALA A 121 -6.29 8.66 -15.48
C ALA A 121 -7.82 8.57 -15.28
N ASP A 122 -8.29 7.69 -14.40
CA ASP A 122 -9.70 7.51 -14.05
C ASP A 122 -10.06 8.25 -12.75
N GLY A 123 -9.09 8.90 -12.09
CA GLY A 123 -9.28 9.56 -10.79
C GLY A 123 -9.18 8.60 -9.61
N GLN A 124 -8.60 7.41 -9.78
CA GLN A 124 -8.46 6.36 -8.76
C GLN A 124 -7.63 6.76 -7.53
N LEU A 125 -6.90 7.89 -7.58
CA LEU A 125 -6.20 8.46 -6.43
C LEU A 125 -7.10 9.36 -5.57
N GLY A 126 -8.26 9.78 -6.05
CA GLY A 126 -9.22 10.58 -5.27
C GLY A 126 -8.77 12.02 -4.98
N LEU A 127 -7.81 12.54 -5.75
CA LEU A 127 -7.19 13.86 -5.53
C LEU A 127 -7.89 15.01 -6.28
N GLY A 128 -9.05 14.77 -6.87
CA GLY A 128 -9.79 15.78 -7.65
C GLY A 128 -9.17 16.13 -9.00
N GLY A 129 -8.28 15.27 -9.52
CA GLY A 129 -7.63 15.41 -10.82
C GLY A 129 -7.17 14.05 -11.35
N MET A 130 -6.59 14.04 -12.56
CA MET A 130 -6.24 12.81 -13.30
C MET A 130 -4.73 12.57 -13.44
N ASP A 131 -3.89 13.40 -12.81
CA ASP A 131 -2.43 13.24 -12.87
C ASP A 131 -1.99 12.08 -11.98
N SER A 132 -1.10 11.23 -12.52
CA SER A 132 -0.41 10.20 -11.74
C SER A 132 0.47 10.83 -10.65
N ARG A 133 0.77 10.04 -9.61
CA ARG A 133 1.63 10.46 -8.49
C ARG A 133 2.60 9.35 -8.11
N GLY A 134 3.81 9.75 -7.72
CA GLY A 134 4.86 8.83 -7.28
C GLY A 134 5.79 8.38 -8.40
N ASP A 135 5.61 8.93 -9.61
CA ASP A 135 6.45 8.74 -10.79
C ASP A 135 7.55 9.80 -10.91
N ALA A 136 7.47 10.91 -10.17
CA ALA A 136 8.50 11.93 -10.10
C ALA A 136 8.92 12.32 -8.68
N ALA A 137 10.11 12.93 -8.58
CA ALA A 137 10.65 13.41 -7.32
C ALA A 137 9.78 14.53 -6.74
N GLY A 138 9.52 14.46 -5.43
CA GLY A 138 8.76 15.50 -4.71
C GLY A 138 7.24 15.32 -4.74
N GLU A 139 6.72 14.21 -5.30
CA GLU A 139 5.27 13.94 -5.33
C GLU A 139 4.75 13.12 -4.14
N MET A 140 5.65 12.41 -3.45
CA MET A 140 5.33 11.54 -2.31
C MET A 140 5.53 12.26 -0.97
N GLY A 141 5.27 11.57 0.14
CA GLY A 141 5.48 12.12 1.48
C GLY A 141 4.45 13.20 1.81
N ASP A 142 4.91 14.34 2.33
CA ASP A 142 4.05 15.46 2.70
C ASP A 142 3.44 16.18 1.48
N SER A 143 4.08 16.08 0.31
CA SER A 143 3.54 16.63 -0.95
C SER A 143 2.32 15.86 -1.45
N LEU A 144 2.20 14.57 -1.08
CA LEU A 144 1.03 13.77 -1.42
C LEU A 144 -0.08 14.07 -0.42
N ALA A 145 -1.13 14.76 -0.89
CA ALA A 145 -2.30 15.05 -0.07
C ALA A 145 -3.03 13.76 0.35
N ALA A 146 -3.63 13.79 1.54
CA ALA A 146 -4.61 12.79 1.92
C ALA A 146 -5.94 13.04 1.18
N ILE A 147 -6.69 11.97 0.93
CA ILE A 147 -7.99 12.05 0.23
C ILE A 147 -9.02 12.72 1.14
N ASP A 148 -9.76 13.68 0.60
CA ASP A 148 -10.91 14.28 1.29
C ASP A 148 -12.12 13.33 1.22
N LEU A 149 -12.38 12.66 2.34
CA LEU A 149 -13.54 11.77 2.51
C LEU A 149 -14.66 12.45 3.32
N GLY A 150 -14.61 13.76 3.50
CA GLY A 150 -15.58 14.57 4.22
C GLY A 150 -15.10 15.01 5.60
N VAL A 151 -15.56 16.19 6.02
CA VAL A 151 -15.15 16.84 7.27
C VAL A 151 -15.41 15.95 8.48
N GLY A 152 -14.36 15.73 9.29
CA GLY A 152 -14.43 14.99 10.54
C GLY A 152 -14.81 13.52 10.38
N ARG A 153 -14.51 12.91 9.21
CA ARG A 153 -14.62 11.47 8.98
C ARG A 153 -13.25 10.83 9.11
N THR A 154 -13.23 9.61 9.64
CA THR A 154 -12.03 8.78 9.68
C THR A 154 -12.26 7.45 8.98
N VAL A 155 -11.18 6.84 8.48
CA VAL A 155 -11.25 5.61 7.68
C VAL A 155 -10.93 4.40 8.54
N GLN A 156 -11.82 3.41 8.51
CA GLN A 156 -11.63 2.13 9.19
C GLN A 156 -11.00 1.07 8.29
N GLN A 157 -11.34 1.08 6.99
CA GLN A 157 -10.85 0.10 6.04
C GLN A 157 -10.76 0.70 4.62
N ILE A 158 -9.77 0.25 3.86
CA ILE A 158 -9.61 0.55 2.44
C ILE A 158 -9.70 -0.74 1.62
N ALA A 159 -10.39 -0.68 0.48
CA ALA A 159 -10.43 -1.72 -0.54
C ALA A 159 -10.10 -1.08 -1.89
N VAL A 160 -9.33 -1.77 -2.72
CA VAL A 160 -8.87 -1.26 -4.01
C VAL A 160 -9.16 -2.30 -5.09
N GLY A 161 -9.82 -1.87 -6.16
CA GLY A 161 -10.04 -2.65 -7.38
C GLY A 161 -9.03 -2.27 -8.48
N GLY A 162 -9.27 -2.71 -9.71
CA GLY A 162 -8.33 -2.44 -10.82
C GLY A 162 -8.13 -0.94 -11.09
N PHE A 163 -9.24 -0.19 -11.18
CA PHE A 163 -9.26 1.24 -11.51
C PHE A 163 -10.09 2.09 -10.53
N HIS A 164 -10.49 1.54 -9.39
CA HIS A 164 -11.27 2.26 -8.38
C HIS A 164 -10.83 1.89 -6.97
N SER A 165 -11.24 2.70 -6.01
CA SER A 165 -10.91 2.55 -4.59
C SER A 165 -12.14 2.86 -3.74
N CYS A 166 -12.30 2.16 -2.62
CA CYS A 166 -13.42 2.35 -1.69
C CYS A 166 -12.92 2.38 -0.24
N ALA A 167 -13.44 3.31 0.55
CA ALA A 167 -13.17 3.45 1.97
C ALA A 167 -14.44 3.22 2.80
N LEU A 168 -14.33 2.41 3.86
CA LEU A 168 -15.31 2.30 4.93
C LEU A 168 -14.97 3.34 6.01
N LEU A 169 -15.93 4.20 6.32
CA LEU A 169 -15.76 5.30 7.28
C LEU A 169 -16.26 4.94 8.68
N ASP A 170 -15.92 5.77 9.65
CA ASP A 170 -16.29 5.65 11.07
C ASP A 170 -17.80 5.58 11.35
N ASN A 171 -18.62 6.11 10.44
CA ASN A 171 -20.09 6.07 10.51
C ASN A 171 -20.73 4.94 9.68
N ASN A 172 -19.95 3.94 9.27
CA ASN A 172 -20.36 2.85 8.38
C ASN A 172 -20.74 3.29 6.95
N ALA A 173 -20.54 4.55 6.59
CA ALA A 173 -20.69 4.96 5.19
C ALA A 173 -19.52 4.40 4.36
N VAL A 174 -19.82 4.06 3.12
CA VAL A 174 -18.80 3.71 2.11
C VAL A 174 -18.72 4.83 1.10
N LYS A 175 -17.49 5.27 0.82
CA LYS A 175 -17.20 6.18 -0.30
C LYS A 175 -16.27 5.47 -1.28
N CYS A 176 -16.61 5.55 -2.57
CA CYS A 176 -15.79 5.00 -3.64
C CYS A 176 -15.45 6.10 -4.66
N TRP A 177 -14.30 5.95 -5.31
CA TRP A 177 -13.79 6.88 -6.34
C TRP A 177 -12.93 6.12 -7.36
N GLY A 178 -12.60 6.79 -8.46
CA GLY A 178 -12.10 6.17 -9.68
C GLY A 178 -13.22 5.70 -10.60
#